data_AF-A0A5N9FLN0-F1
#
_entry.id   AF-A0A5N9FLN0-F1
#
_cell.length_a   1.000
_cell.length_b   1.000
_cell.length_c   1.000
_cell.angle_alpha   90.00
_cell.angle_beta   90.00
_cell.angle_gamma   90.00
#
_symmetry.space_group_name_H-M   'P 1'
#
loop_
_entity.id
_entity.type
_entity.pdbx_description
1 polymer ?
#
loop_
_entity_poly.entity_id
_entity_poly.type
_entity_poly.pdbx_seq_one_letter_code
_entity_poly.pdbx_strand_id
1 'polypeptide(L)' 'MTDTFDDLLSVINSNTALLTVGESGEDIAGAVIAAFDGWQGNIYCLAVHPDHQRKGIARRLVLESPKGLRTPT' A
#
# COMPACT_ATOMS: atom_id res chain seq x y z
N MET A 1 -5.03 -15.45 -4.31
CA MET A 1 -5.62 -14.40 -3.47
C MET A 1 -6.32 -13.46 -4.40
N THR A 2 -7.62 -13.25 -4.21
CA THR A 2 -8.41 -12.33 -5.03
C THR A 2 -8.42 -11.00 -4.28
N ASP A 3 -8.17 -9.88 -4.95
CA ASP A 3 -8.26 -8.55 -4.34
C ASP A 3 -9.73 -8.15 -4.10
N THR A 4 -10.44 -8.96 -3.31
CA THR A 4 -11.83 -8.69 -2.92
C THR A 4 -11.83 -7.59 -1.88
N PHE A 5 -12.87 -6.76 -1.88
CA PHE A 5 -13.04 -5.71 -0.89
C PHE A 5 -12.98 -6.25 0.56
N ASP A 6 -13.60 -7.40 0.83
CA ASP A 6 -13.58 -8.03 2.16
C ASP A 6 -12.17 -8.49 2.58
N ASP A 7 -11.41 -9.07 1.65
CA ASP A 7 -10.02 -9.49 1.89
C ASP A 7 -9.12 -8.28 2.19
N LEU A 8 -9.31 -7.19 1.43
CA LEU A 8 -8.59 -5.93 1.64
C LEU A 8 -8.94 -5.30 2.99
N LEU A 9 -10.22 -5.28 3.38
CA LEU A 9 -10.65 -4.78 4.68
C LEU A 9 -10.06 -5.60 5.83
N SER A 10 -10.02 -6.93 5.70
CA SER A 10 -9.42 -7.79 6.73
C SER A 10 -7.93 -7.47 6.92
N VAL A 11 -7.20 -7.24 5.82
CA VAL A 11 -5.78 -6.90 5.89
C VAL A 11 -5.58 -5.50 6.46
N ILE A 12 -6.31 -4.49 5.99
CA ILE A 12 -6.19 -3.10 6.48
C ILE A 12 -6.51 -3.00 7.97
N ASN A 13 -7.49 -3.78 8.45
CA ASN A 13 -7.84 -3.82 9.88
C ASN A 13 -6.88 -4.68 10.71
N SER A 14 -5.98 -5.44 10.07
CA SER A 14 -4.91 -6.12 10.79
C SER A 14 -3.88 -5.10 11.24
N ASN A 15 -3.45 -5.18 12.50
CA ASN A 15 -2.51 -4.22 13.09
C ASN A 15 -1.06 -4.33 12.53
N THR A 16 -0.86 -5.17 11.51
CA THR A 16 0.42 -5.46 10.86
C THR A 16 0.51 -4.89 9.43
N ALA A 17 -0.60 -4.39 8.87
CA ALA A 17 -0.63 -3.78 7.55
C ALA A 17 -0.77 -2.26 7.60
N LEU A 18 -0.29 -1.60 6.54
CA LEU A 18 -0.35 -0.17 6.33
C LEU A 18 -0.84 0.09 4.90
N LEU A 19 -1.91 0.89 4.80
CA LEU A 19 -2.35 1.49 3.55
C LEU A 19 -1.64 2.84 3.37
N THR A 20 -0.89 2.99 2.28
CA THR A 20 -0.26 4.25 1.88
C THR A 20 -0.91 4.73 0.58
N VAL A 21 -1.34 5.99 0.55
CA VAL A 21 -2.01 6.60 -0.59
C VAL A 21 -1.13 7.72 -1.15
N GLY A 22 -1.06 7.80 -2.48
CA GLY A 22 -0.39 8.86 -3.21
C GLY A 22 -1.42 9.80 -3.79
N GLU A 23 -1.37 11.06 -3.38
CA GLU A 23 -2.28 12.11 -3.84
C GLU A 23 -1.64 12.95 -4.95
N SER A 24 -2.45 13.46 -5.86
CA SER A 24 -2.06 14.38 -6.92
C SER A 24 -3.10 15.50 -7.01
N GLY A 25 -2.95 16.54 -6.17
CA GLY A 25 -3.98 17.55 -6.02
C GLY A 25 -5.14 16.98 -5.20
N GLU A 26 -6.35 17.02 -5.77
CA GLU A 26 -7.55 16.44 -5.14
C GLU A 26 -7.78 14.96 -5.50
N ASP A 27 -6.98 14.42 -6.43
CA ASP A 27 -7.14 13.05 -6.92
C ASP A 27 -6.22 12.06 -6.23
N ILE A 28 -6.70 10.82 -6.06
CA ILE A 28 -5.86 9.68 -5.67
C ILE A 28 -5.12 9.15 -6.90
N ALA A 29 -3.81 9.37 -6.93
CA ALA A 29 -2.95 8.91 -8.01
C ALA A 29 -2.54 7.45 -7.88
N GLY A 30 -2.60 6.88 -6.68
CA GLY A 30 -2.35 5.45 -6.44
C GLY A 30 -2.34 5.07 -4.97
N ALA A 31 -2.27 3.77 -4.69
CA ALA A 31 -2.21 3.24 -3.35
C ALA A 31 -1.37 1.96 -3.28
N VAL A 32 -0.80 1.70 -2.11
CA VAL A 32 -0.15 0.44 -1.76
C VAL A 32 -0.61 -0.04 -0.39
N ILE A 33 -0.88 -1.33 -0.28
CA ILE A 33 -1.08 -2.01 1.01
C ILE A 33 0.15 -2.88 1.24
N ALA A 34 0.92 -2.54 2.26
CA ALA A 34 2.09 -3.31 2.66
C ALA A 34 1.95 -3.78 4.11
N ALA A 35 2.61 -4.87 4.46
CA ALA A 35 2.72 -5.34 5.84
C ALA A 35 4.15 -5.76 6.17
N PHE A 36 4.49 -5.78 7.45
CA PHE A 36 5.75 -6.31 7.94
C PHE A 36 5.49 -7.27 9.10
N ASP A 37 6.01 -8.49 8.99
CA ASP A 37 5.81 -9.55 9.98
C ASP A 37 7.00 -9.72 10.95
N GLY A 38 8.00 -8.84 10.89
CA GLY A 38 9.23 -8.93 11.67
C GLY A 38 10.39 -9.61 10.92
N TRP A 39 10.10 -10.32 9.83
CA TRP A 39 11.11 -10.98 8.99
C TRP A 39 11.10 -10.40 7.57
N GLN A 40 9.94 -10.37 6.91
CA GLN A 40 9.79 -9.89 5.54
C GLN A 40 8.71 -8.82 5.38
N GLY A 41 8.91 -7.93 4.40
CA GLY A 41 7.89 -7.01 3.95
C GLY A 41 7.06 -7.62 2.82
N ASN A 42 5.74 -7.58 2.96
CA ASN A 42 4.79 -8.05 1.95
C ASN A 42 4.06 -6.86 1.32
N ILE A 43 3.84 -6.91 0.00
CA ILE A 43 2.96 -5.99 -0.72
C ILE A 43 1.76 -6.79 -1.18
N TYR A 44 0.57 -6.45 -0.70
CA TYR A 44 -0.67 -7.15 -1.04
C TYR A 44 -1.34 -6.54 -2.27
N CYS A 45 -1.45 -5.22 -2.30
CA CYS A 45 -2.05 -4.51 -3.42
C CYS A 45 -1.20 -3.29 -3.77
N LEU A 46 -0.94 -3.07 -5.05
CA LEU A 46 -0.29 -1.87 -5.58
C LEU A 46 -1.01 -1.44 -6.85
N ALA A 47 -1.63 -0.27 -6.81
CA ALA A 47 -2.38 0.28 -7.92
C ALA A 47 -2.01 1.74 -8.15
N VAL A 48 -1.99 2.14 -9.42
CA VAL A 48 -1.78 3.53 -9.86
C VAL A 48 -2.88 3.85 -10.86
N HIS A 49 -3.53 4.99 -10.66
CA HIS A 49 -4.58 5.47 -11.56
C HIS A 49 -4.04 5.54 -13.00
N PRO A 50 -4.77 5.05 -14.03
CA PRO A 50 -4.28 4.98 -15.41
C PRO A 50 -3.64 6.27 -15.92
N ASP A 51 -4.25 7.42 -15.65
CA ASP A 51 -3.76 8.75 -16.09
C ASP A 51 -2.49 9.23 -15.35
N HIS A 52 -2.12 8.55 -14.27
CA HIS A 52 -0.96 8.85 -13.45
C HIS A 52 0.16 7.81 -13.59
N GLN A 53 -0.02 6.81 -14.46
CA GLN A 53 1.00 5.79 -14.73
C GLN A 53 2.24 6.38 -15.43
N ARG A 54 3.34 5.60 -15.41
CA ARG A 54 4.64 5.97 -16.00
C ARG A 54 5.30 7.24 -15.44
N LYS A 55 4.77 7.79 -14.34
CA LYS A 55 5.33 8.94 -13.60
C LYS A 55 6.15 8.55 -12.37
N GLY A 56 6.45 7.26 -12.19
CA GLY A 56 7.23 6.75 -11.06
C GLY A 56 6.47 6.61 -9.73
N ILE A 57 5.14 6.78 -9.74
CA ILE A 57 4.29 6.78 -8.54
C ILE A 57 4.32 5.44 -7.81
N ALA A 58 4.20 4.31 -8.52
CA ALA A 58 4.30 2.97 -7.94
C ALA A 58 5.61 2.79 -7.14
N ARG A 59 6.74 3.24 -7.71
CA ARG A 59 8.03 3.18 -7.04
C ARG A 59 8.07 4.07 -5.79
N ARG A 60 7.52 5.29 -5.88
CA ARG A 60 7.44 6.22 -4.75
C ARG A 60 6.61 5.61 -3.60
N LEU A 61 5.44 5.06 -3.90
CA LEU A 61 4.57 4.39 -2.93
C LEU A 61 5.29 3.27 -2.18
N VAL A 62 5.99 2.39 -2.91
CA VAL A 62 6.74 1.28 -2.31
C VAL A 62 7.90 1.77 -1.44
N LEU A 63 8.62 2.81 -1.86
CA LEU A 63 9.75 3.34 -1.09
C LEU A 63 9.31 4.08 0.18
N GLU A 64 8.12 4.69 0.17
CA GLU A 64 7.61 5.48 1.29
C GLU A 64 6.85 4.62 2.30
N SER A 65 6.21 3.54 1.86
CA SER A 65 5.38 2.68 2.70
C SER A 65 6.09 2.12 3.96
N PRO A 66 7.38 1.68 3.92
CA PRO A 66 8.06 1.18 5.11
C PRO A 66 8.14 2.16 6.27
N LYS A 67 8.05 3.47 6.03
CA LYS A 67 8.19 4.50 7.07
C LYS A 67 7.07 4.46 8.12
N GLY A 68 5.91 3.92 7.76
CA GLY A 68 4.77 3.77 8.66
C GLY A 68 4.58 2.35 9.21
N LEU A 69 5.40 1.38 8.77
CA LEU A 69 5.26 0.00 9.21
C LEU A 69 5.78 -0.15 10.64
N ARG A 70 4.97 -0.77 11.48
CA ARG A 70 5.34 -1.08 12.86
C ARG A 70 6.04 -2.43 12.90
N THR A 71 7.14 -2.52 13.64
CA THR A 71 7.71 -3.81 14.03
C THR A 71 6.82 -4.46 15.08
N PRO A 72 6.45 -5.75 14.93
CA PRO A 72 5.81 -6.48 16.02
C PRO A 72 6.76 -6.48 17.23
N THR A 73 6.25 -6.09 18.40
CA THR A 73 6.99 -6.06 19.68
C THR A 73 6.97 -7.42 20.34
#